data_AF-A0A3D5Z2Y7-F1
#
_entry.id   AF-A0A3D5Z2Y7-F1
#
_cell.length_a   1.000
_cell.length_b   1.000
_cell.length_c   1.000
_cell.angle_alpha   90.00
_cell.angle_beta   90.00
_cell.angle_gamma   90.00
#
_symmetry.space_group_name_H-M   'P 1'
#
loop_
_entity.id
_entity.type
_entity.pdbx_description
1 polymer ?
#
loop_
_entity_poly.entity_id
_entity_poly.type
_entity_poly.pdbx_seq_one_letter_code
_entity_poly.pdbx_strand_id
1 'polypeptide(L)' 'MISMRNRIKCMVQHIERGELLSKVELKYKGYPIASAITTRSIDSLNIKIGDEVEVLVKANEVSLMEKQ' A
#
# COMPACT_ATOMS: atom_id res chain seq x y z
N MET A 1 -9.03 7.71 -16.92
CA MET A 1 -8.17 6.59 -16.45
C MET A 1 -6.98 7.20 -15.72
N ILE A 2 -6.71 6.80 -14.48
CA ILE A 2 -5.55 7.30 -13.72
C ILE A 2 -4.31 6.51 -14.17
N SER A 3 -3.26 7.20 -14.59
CA SER A 3 -1.99 6.58 -15.01
C SER A 3 -1.21 6.06 -13.79
N MET A 4 -1.54 4.83 -13.36
CA MET A 4 -0.82 4.07 -12.34
C MET A 4 -0.37 2.75 -12.96
N ARG A 5 0.82 2.77 -13.57
CA ARG A 5 1.39 1.64 -14.32
C ARG A 5 1.93 0.54 -13.41
N ASN A 6 2.42 0.91 -12.23
CA ASN A 6 2.93 -0.03 -11.25
C ASN A 6 1.81 -0.42 -10.29
N ARG A 7 1.33 -1.66 -10.42
CA ARG A 7 0.25 -2.22 -9.61
C ARG A 7 0.68 -3.56 -9.03
N ILE A 8 0.46 -3.73 -7.73
CA ILE A 8 0.87 -4.94 -7.02
C ILE A 8 -0.30 -5.42 -6.18
N LYS A 9 -0.82 -6.62 -6.47
CA LYS A 9 -1.82 -7.29 -5.63
C LYS A 9 -1.17 -7.82 -4.36
N CYS A 10 -1.74 -7.51 -3.20
CA CYS A 10 -1.17 -7.86 -1.92
C CYS A 10 -2.26 -7.97 -0.85
N MET A 11 -1.91 -8.57 0.29
CA MET A 11 -2.82 -8.76 1.41
C MET A 11 -2.45 -7.85 2.57
N VAL A 12 -3.45 -7.16 3.14
CA VAL A 12 -3.25 -6.32 4.33
C VAL A 12 -2.97 -7.21 5.55
N GLN A 13 -1.83 -6.98 6.21
CA GLN A 13 -1.41 -7.73 7.40
C GLN A 13 -1.66 -6.94 8.69
N HIS A 14 -1.45 -5.63 8.66
CA HIS A 14 -1.60 -4.78 9.83
C HIS A 14 -1.99 -3.36 9.42
N ILE A 15 -2.75 -2.67 10.28
CA ILE A 15 -3.11 -1.27 10.13
C ILE A 15 -2.87 -0.57 11.47
N GLU A 16 -1.93 0.36 11.49
CA GLU A 16 -1.70 1.27 12.61
C GLU A 16 -2.38 2.61 12.29
N ARG A 17 -3.42 2.95 13.06
CA ARG A 17 -4.25 4.13 12.80
C ARG A 17 -3.73 5.34 13.58
N GLY A 18 -3.34 6.39 12.86
CA GLY A 18 -3.07 7.71 13.44
C GLY A 18 -4.22 8.69 13.21
N GLU A 19 -4.10 9.90 13.74
CA GLU A 19 -5.12 10.95 13.63
C GLU A 19 -5.36 11.39 12.18
N LEU A 20 -4.29 11.59 11.41
CA LEU A 20 -4.37 12.02 10.00
C LEU A 20 -3.98 10.92 9.02
N LEU A 21 -2.85 10.24 9.29
CA LEU A 21 -2.31 9.16 8.47
C LEU A 21 -2.37 7.84 9.24
N SER A 22 -2.63 6.77 8.51
CA SER A 22 -2.51 5.40 8.97
C SER A 22 -1.36 4.72 8.22
N LYS A 23 -0.58 3.91 8.93
CA LYS A 23 0.40 3.00 8.34
C LYS A 23 -0.28 1.67 8.07
N VAL A 24 -0.16 1.20 6.83
CA VAL A 24 -0.68 -0.10 6.39
C VAL A 24 0.51 -0.98 6.04
N GLU A 25 0.60 -2.14 6.66
CA GLU A 25 1.58 -3.16 6.31
C GLU A 25 0.90 -4.23 5.46
N LEU A 26 1.47 -4.47 4.29
CA LEU A 26 0.95 -5.39 3.28
C LEU A 26 1.98 -6.47 2.98
N LYS A 27 1.53 -7.62 2.47
CA LYS A 27 2.38 -8.74 2.08
C LYS A 27 2.21 -9.07 0.62
N TYR A 28 3.32 -9.06 -0.12
CA TYR A 28 3.39 -9.52 -1.51
C TYR A 28 4.41 -10.65 -1.64
N LYS A 29 3.96 -11.86 -1.95
CA LYS A 29 4.82 -13.05 -2.16
C LYS A 29 5.90 -13.25 -1.07
N GLY A 30 5.55 -12.99 0.19
CA GLY A 30 6.48 -13.11 1.33
C GLY A 30 7.25 -11.84 1.68
N TYR A 31 7.27 -10.84 0.80
CA TYR A 31 7.91 -9.55 1.05
C TYR A 31 6.93 -8.54 1.67
N PRO A 32 7.35 -7.81 2.72
CA PRO A 32 6.53 -6.75 3.30
C PRO A 32 6.56 -5.49 2.42
N ILE A 33 5.43 -4.79 2.38
CA ILE A 33 5.28 -3.47 1.78
C ILE A 33 4.63 -2.58 2.85
N ALA A 34 5.14 -1.36 3.03
CA ALA A 34 4.51 -0.38 3.91
C ALA A 34 3.90 0.75 3.07
N SER A 35 2.71 1.19 3.44
CA SER A 35 2.05 2.35 2.85
C SER A 35 1.60 3.31 3.95
N ALA A 36 1.77 4.60 3.73
CA ALA A 36 1.13 5.63 4.52
C ALA A 36 -0.01 6.21 3.70
N ILE A 37 -1.24 6.13 4.23
CA ILE A 37 -2.45 6.63 3.59
C ILE A 37 -3.26 7.42 4.61
N THR A 38 -4.13 8.33 4.18
CA THR A 38 -4.98 9.05 5.14
C THR A 38 -5.90 8.09 5.90
N THR A 39 -6.09 8.33 7.19
CA THR A 39 -6.99 7.53 8.02
C THR A 39 -8.42 7.55 7.46
N ARG A 40 -8.85 8.71 6.92
CA ARG A 40 -10.12 8.84 6.19
C ARG A 40 -10.22 7.90 5.00
N SER A 41 -9.14 7.66 4.27
CA SER A 41 -9.15 6.74 3.12
C SER A 41 -9.37 5.29 3.57
N ILE A 42 -8.74 4.86 4.67
CA ILE A 42 -8.99 3.54 5.28
C ILE A 42 -10.47 3.37 5.59
N ASP A 43 -11.09 4.38 6.23
CA ASP A 43 -12.51 4.35 6.54
C ASP A 43 -13.39 4.33 5.29
N SER A 44 -13.14 5.24 4.34
CA SER A 44 -13.98 5.38 3.14
C SER A 44 -13.92 4.17 2.22
N LEU A 45 -12.77 3.49 2.18
CA LEU A 45 -12.56 2.29 1.39
C LEU A 45 -12.88 1.01 2.19
N ASN A 46 -13.16 1.15 3.49
CA ASN A 46 -13.44 0.06 4.42
C ASN A 46 -12.35 -1.04 4.39
N ILE A 47 -11.08 -0.63 4.33
CA ILE A 47 -9.93 -1.54 4.26
C ILE A 47 -9.71 -2.17 5.65
N LYS A 48 -9.58 -3.49 5.69
CA LYS A 48 -9.40 -4.30 6.89
C LYS A 48 -8.19 -5.22 6.76
N ILE A 49 -7.72 -5.70 7.91
CA ILE A 49 -6.72 -6.76 7.95
C ILE A 49 -7.30 -8.01 7.29
N GLY A 50 -6.53 -8.63 6.39
CA GLY A 50 -6.95 -9.78 5.59
C GLY A 50 -7.45 -9.44 4.18
N ASP A 51 -7.75 -8.18 3.90
CA ASP A 51 -8.24 -7.77 2.57
C ASP A 51 -7.16 -7.91 1.49
N GLU A 52 -7.57 -8.33 0.29
CA GLU A 52 -6.76 -8.24 -0.92
C GLU A 52 -6.92 -6.85 -1.55
N VAL A 53 -5.82 -6.13 -1.74
CA VAL A 53 -5.79 -4.78 -2.31
C VAL A 53 -4.72 -4.65 -3.39
N GLU A 54 -4.88 -3.66 -4.27
CA GLU A 54 -3.83 -3.26 -5.22
C GLU A 54 -3.06 -2.06 -4.66
N VAL A 55 -1.76 -2.23 -4.41
CA VAL A 55 -0.82 -1.12 -4.21
C VAL A 55 -0.57 -0.48 -5.57
N LEU A 56 -0.81 0.83 -5.65
CA LEU A 56 -0.59 1.64 -6.83
C LEU A 56 0.57 2.60 -6.56
N VAL A 57 1.63 2.51 -7.38
CA VAL A 57 2.79 3.41 -7.29
C VAL A 57 2.87 4.25 -8.56
N LYS A 58 3.02 5.57 -8.41
CA LYS A 58 3.24 6.45 -9.56
C LYS A 58 4.54 6.07 -10.26
N ALA A 59 4.54 6.10 -11.59
CA ALA A 59 5.68 5.63 -12.38
C ALA A 59 6.97 6.42 -12.12
N ASN A 60 6.87 7.70 -11.77
CA ASN A 60 8.00 8.59 -11.51
C ASN A 60 8.48 8.58 -10.04
N GLU A 61 7.87 7.78 -9.17
CA GLU A 61 8.24 7.64 -7.75
C GLU A 61 8.93 6.29 -7.46
N VAL A 62 9.41 5.61 -8.49
CA VAL A 62 10.18 4.35 -8.37
C VAL A 62 11.66 4.63 -8.58
N SER A 63 12.49 4.20 -7.63
CA SER A 63 13.96 4.25 -7.71
C SER A 63 14.53 2.87 -8.06
N LEU A 64 15.61 2.85 -8.84
CA LEU A 64 16.36 1.64 -9.16
C LEU A 64 17.70 1.65 -8.42
N MET A 65 18.15 0.47 -7.99
CA MET A 65 19.46 0.25 -7.40
C MET A 65 20.03 -1.04 -7.98
N GLU A 66 21.33 -1.06 -8.27
CA GLU A 66 22.00 -2.28 -8.69
C GLU A 66 22.03 -3.29 -7.55
N LYS A 67 21.80 -4.56 -7.89
CA LYS A 67 21.91 -5.66 -6.93
C LYS A 67 23.39 -5.97 -6.74
N GLN A 68 23.91 -5.68 -5.55
CA GLN A 68 25.23 -6.16 -5.12
C GLN A 68 25.19 -7.66 -4.83
#